data_AF-A0A7S2W0D0-F1
#
_entry.id   AF-A0A7S2W0D0-F1
#
_cell.length_a   1.000
_cell.length_b   1.000
_cell.length_c   1.000
_cell.angle_alpha   90.00
_cell.angle_beta   90.00
_cell.angle_gamma   90.00
#
_symmetry.space_group_name_H-M   'P 1'
#
loop_
_entity.id
_entity.type
_entity.pdbx_description
1 polymer ?
#
loop_
_entity_poly.entity_id
_entity_poly.type
_entity_poly.pdbx_seq_one_letter_code
_entity_poly.pdbx_strand_id
1 'polypeptide(L)'
;WMAGRRSCDHLHDGMGFFTGHNAITIEFEQVLQLVDPTVTVPYWDYTIDMHAVREQDKDFRAFYDSGLFADDWFGPMGKESDGFVVTGGETTAYLSVDPVFWGIPAEELKITNAYGLLRSPWNTAPAPFLMRSNKTFGFETTYMSSPRCAEFYNAMQYTDVKDFQNFASQNCHGSIHTMIGGAANSNWKQWANNHEWMPFYAEAAGLQGFGVHKRMWRTGEHHISCPSTCSADAKPNECACSCPNLHLDSMTDEEVRELLHAAVSPDFQLETTSGKWIGREFVKLMCGYWPEYAAPHIGDALNSGATADPSFWPVHPNIDRLFQWRKLQGVTGTEHWPDGADFHTGFYWGGGNGETCWGHNPSDVMIWSNLFLDDRLNSQPYTVRQLFHFMDPASGNLPYVYDNFVWEHCEAEGYPTGFIGDRDSDAENDEASSWQESSSSHGEPPQDSLAEGEAAHRRAV
;
A
#
# COMPACT_ATOMS: atom_id res chain seq x y z
N TRP A 1 1.48 16.03 1.48
CA TRP A 1 2.58 16.45 2.39
C TRP A 1 3.00 15.35 3.37
N MET A 2 2.09 14.74 4.13
CA MET A 2 2.43 13.75 5.18
C MET A 2 3.20 12.53 4.66
N ALA A 3 2.78 11.96 3.52
CA ALA A 3 3.40 10.78 2.93
C ALA A 3 4.51 11.05 1.89
N GLY A 4 4.81 12.32 1.60
CA GLY A 4 5.77 12.70 0.54
C GLY A 4 7.11 13.26 1.04
N ARG A 5 7.29 13.41 2.36
CA ARG A 5 8.47 14.05 2.95
C ARG A 5 9.72 13.20 2.82
N ARG A 6 10.87 13.86 2.65
CA ARG A 6 12.19 13.20 2.60
C ARG A 6 12.55 12.51 3.91
N SER A 7 12.24 13.14 5.05
CA SER A 7 12.62 12.64 6.38
C SER A 7 11.89 11.35 6.76
N CYS A 8 10.59 11.24 6.48
CA CYS A 8 9.84 10.00 6.65
C CYS A 8 8.45 10.08 5.99
N ASP A 9 7.66 9.01 6.14
CA ASP A 9 6.23 8.98 5.86
C ASP A 9 5.44 9.07 7.17
N HIS A 10 4.71 10.15 7.40
CA HIS A 10 3.98 10.38 8.66
C HIS A 10 2.62 9.68 8.74
N LEU A 11 2.14 9.12 7.62
CA LEU A 11 0.80 8.53 7.51
C LEU A 11 0.86 7.01 7.28
N HIS A 12 2.02 6.47 6.93
CA HIS A 12 2.25 5.05 6.71
C HIS A 12 3.41 4.55 7.55
N ASP A 13 3.66 3.24 7.48
CA ASP A 13 4.84 2.58 8.05
C ASP A 13 4.94 2.67 9.58
N GLY A 14 3.85 3.04 10.27
CA GLY A 14 3.82 3.22 11.72
C GLY A 14 2.42 3.15 12.33
N MET A 15 2.35 3.28 13.66
CA MET A 15 1.13 3.03 14.44
C MET A 15 -0.05 3.97 14.14
N GLY A 16 0.24 5.13 13.56
CA GLY A 16 -0.71 6.14 13.15
C GLY A 16 -1.36 5.87 11.79
N PHE A 17 -1.01 4.77 11.10
CA PHE A 17 -1.55 4.47 9.77
C PHE A 17 -3.09 4.44 9.78
N PHE A 18 -3.66 3.53 10.57
CA PHE A 18 -5.10 3.29 10.58
C PHE A 18 -5.86 4.53 11.09
N THR A 19 -5.42 5.06 12.23
CA THR A 19 -6.07 6.22 12.85
C THR A 19 -5.92 7.49 12.01
N GLY A 20 -4.79 7.66 11.30
CA GLY A 20 -4.57 8.80 10.41
C GLY A 20 -5.48 8.76 9.18
N HIS A 21 -5.64 7.59 8.55
CA HIS A 21 -6.53 7.43 7.40
C HIS A 21 -8.02 7.60 7.76
N ASN A 22 -8.42 7.15 8.95
CA ASN A 22 -9.77 7.42 9.45
C ASN A 22 -9.98 8.91 9.77
N ALA A 23 -8.99 9.56 10.39
CA ALA A 23 -9.08 10.97 10.76
C ALA A 23 -9.20 11.88 9.53
N ILE A 24 -8.39 11.66 8.49
CA ILE A 24 -8.51 12.42 7.24
C ILE A 24 -9.84 12.16 6.52
N THR A 25 -10.40 10.95 6.64
CA THR A 25 -11.69 10.62 6.03
C THR A 25 -12.85 11.31 6.76
N ILE A 26 -12.83 11.34 8.10
CA ILE A 26 -13.80 12.09 8.91
C ILE A 26 -13.71 13.59 8.58
N GLU A 27 -12.50 14.15 8.52
CA GLU A 27 -12.30 15.56 8.14
C GLU A 27 -12.84 15.85 6.74
N PHE A 28 -12.56 14.97 5.77
CA PHE A 28 -13.06 15.12 4.40
C PHE A 28 -14.59 15.05 4.34
N GLU A 29 -15.22 14.12 5.07
CA GLU A 29 -16.67 14.05 5.19
C GLU A 29 -17.27 15.35 5.75
N GLN A 30 -16.67 15.90 6.81
CA GLN A 30 -17.12 17.18 7.37
C GLN A 30 -17.03 18.31 6.34
N VAL A 31 -15.98 18.33 5.52
CA VAL A 31 -15.84 19.31 4.43
C VAL A 31 -16.89 19.10 3.34
N LEU A 32 -17.21 17.85 2.96
CA LEU A 32 -18.30 17.55 2.02
C LEU A 32 -19.65 18.06 2.57
N GLN A 33 -19.89 17.88 3.86
CA GLN A 33 -21.12 18.30 4.53
C GLN A 33 -21.28 19.83 4.64
N LEU A 34 -20.20 20.61 4.45
CA LEU A 34 -20.29 22.06 4.28
C LEU A 34 -20.93 22.45 2.94
N VAL A 35 -20.86 21.57 1.93
CA VAL A 35 -21.48 21.75 0.61
C VAL A 35 -22.88 21.13 0.60
N ASP A 36 -23.01 19.88 1.00
CA ASP A 36 -24.27 19.16 1.12
C ASP A 36 -24.32 18.33 2.41
N PRO A 37 -25.10 18.75 3.43
CA PRO A 37 -25.14 18.08 4.73
C PRO A 37 -25.80 16.70 4.70
N THR A 38 -26.32 16.25 3.55
CA THR A 38 -26.90 14.91 3.38
C THR A 38 -25.90 13.88 2.88
N VAL A 39 -24.69 14.32 2.48
CA VAL A 39 -23.66 13.44 1.92
C VAL A 39 -22.76 12.88 3.03
N THR A 40 -22.37 11.62 2.87
CA THR A 40 -21.37 10.92 3.67
C THR A 40 -20.35 10.26 2.74
N VAL A 41 -19.15 9.97 3.24
CA VAL A 41 -18.17 9.17 2.48
C VAL A 41 -18.62 7.70 2.52
N PRO A 42 -18.86 7.06 1.36
CA PRO A 42 -19.23 5.64 1.34
C PRO A 42 -18.03 4.77 1.70
N TYR A 43 -18.27 3.51 2.06
CA TYR A 43 -17.23 2.49 2.09
C TYR A 43 -17.26 1.65 0.81
N TRP A 44 -16.10 1.21 0.36
CA TRP A 44 -15.95 0.24 -0.72
C TRP A 44 -15.55 -1.12 -0.15
N ASP A 45 -16.48 -2.06 -0.15
CA ASP A 45 -16.17 -3.44 0.22
C ASP A 45 -15.55 -4.22 -0.94
N TYR A 46 -14.24 -4.04 -1.12
CA TYR A 46 -13.46 -4.72 -2.16
C TYR A 46 -13.40 -6.25 -2.02
N THR A 47 -13.87 -6.83 -0.90
CA THR A 47 -14.02 -8.28 -0.81
C THR A 47 -15.18 -8.79 -1.68
N ILE A 48 -16.17 -7.94 -2.00
CA ILE A 48 -17.23 -8.25 -2.99
C ILE A 48 -16.63 -8.36 -4.39
N ASP A 49 -15.77 -7.42 -4.77
CA ASP A 49 -15.13 -7.47 -6.08
C ASP A 49 -14.15 -8.64 -6.19
N MET A 50 -13.45 -8.98 -5.10
CA MET A 50 -12.61 -10.19 -5.07
C MET A 50 -13.41 -11.48 -5.12
N HIS A 51 -14.59 -11.52 -4.51
CA HIS A 51 -15.52 -12.62 -4.70
C HIS A 51 -15.92 -12.76 -6.19
N ALA A 52 -16.24 -11.65 -6.86
CA ALA A 52 -16.55 -11.68 -8.30
C ALA A 52 -15.37 -12.16 -9.16
N VAL A 53 -14.13 -11.78 -8.80
CA VAL A 53 -12.91 -12.30 -9.45
C VAL A 53 -12.78 -13.82 -9.24
N ARG A 54 -13.01 -14.31 -8.01
CA ARG A 54 -12.98 -15.74 -7.68
C ARG A 54 -13.98 -16.54 -8.51
N GLU A 55 -15.21 -16.08 -8.60
CA GLU A 55 -16.29 -16.73 -9.36
C GLU A 55 -16.04 -16.74 -10.88
N GLN A 56 -15.13 -15.88 -11.36
CA GLN A 56 -14.73 -15.79 -12.77
C GLN A 56 -13.35 -16.42 -13.02
N ASP A 57 -13.03 -17.53 -12.37
CA ASP A 57 -11.76 -18.26 -12.55
C ASP A 57 -10.53 -17.36 -12.37
N LYS A 58 -10.60 -16.49 -11.35
CA LYS A 58 -9.55 -15.53 -10.98
C LYS A 58 -9.25 -14.49 -12.07
N ASP A 59 -10.22 -14.21 -12.94
CA ASP A 59 -10.11 -13.17 -13.96
C ASP A 59 -10.32 -11.76 -13.38
N PHE A 60 -9.25 -10.98 -13.33
CA PHE A 60 -9.26 -9.62 -12.79
C PHE A 60 -10.08 -8.63 -13.61
N ARG A 61 -10.53 -8.98 -14.82
CA ARG A 61 -11.51 -8.16 -15.54
C ARG A 61 -12.77 -7.94 -14.68
N ALA A 62 -13.18 -8.94 -13.89
CA ALA A 62 -14.31 -8.82 -12.97
C ALA A 62 -14.18 -7.66 -11.96
N PHE A 63 -12.96 -7.39 -11.47
CA PHE A 63 -12.69 -6.26 -10.58
C PHE A 63 -12.87 -4.92 -11.31
N TYR A 64 -12.32 -4.81 -12.52
CA TYR A 64 -12.38 -3.57 -13.30
C TYR A 64 -13.74 -3.32 -13.98
N ASP A 65 -14.56 -4.36 -14.14
CA ASP A 65 -15.95 -4.28 -14.61
C ASP A 65 -16.94 -3.92 -13.47
N SER A 66 -16.44 -3.75 -12.24
CA SER A 66 -17.23 -3.27 -11.10
C SER A 66 -17.91 -1.93 -11.40
N GLY A 67 -19.12 -1.75 -10.87
CA GLY A 67 -19.88 -0.50 -11.00
C GLY A 67 -19.14 0.72 -10.45
N LEU A 68 -18.12 0.51 -9.62
CA LEU A 68 -17.26 1.58 -9.13
C LEU A 68 -16.48 2.28 -10.24
N PHE A 69 -16.11 1.57 -11.30
CA PHE A 69 -15.36 2.10 -12.44
C PHE A 69 -16.25 2.53 -13.60
N ALA A 70 -17.58 2.56 -13.39
CA ALA A 70 -18.54 3.08 -14.35
C ALA A 70 -18.39 4.60 -14.54
N ASP A 71 -18.87 5.10 -15.68
CA ASP A 71 -18.73 6.51 -16.05
C ASP A 71 -19.44 7.45 -15.07
N ASP A 72 -20.52 7.03 -14.40
CA ASP A 72 -21.28 7.82 -13.43
C ASP A 72 -20.76 7.69 -11.99
N TRP A 73 -19.59 7.06 -11.79
CA TRP A 73 -18.96 6.91 -10.48
C TRP A 73 -17.48 7.34 -10.50
N PHE A 74 -16.52 6.45 -10.20
CA PHE A 74 -15.10 6.80 -10.21
C PHE A 74 -14.47 6.71 -11.60
N GLY A 75 -15.19 6.26 -12.62
CA GLY A 75 -14.70 6.14 -13.99
C GLY A 75 -13.63 5.05 -14.19
N PRO A 76 -13.22 4.81 -15.43
CA PRO A 76 -12.43 3.65 -15.81
C PRO A 76 -10.95 3.77 -15.43
N MET A 77 -10.22 2.70 -15.69
CA MET A 77 -8.76 2.69 -15.71
C MET A 77 -8.22 3.49 -16.90
N GLY A 78 -7.02 4.05 -16.76
CA GLY A 78 -6.30 4.69 -17.85
C GLY A 78 -5.81 3.68 -18.90
N LYS A 79 -5.70 4.13 -20.15
CA LYS A 79 -5.21 3.30 -21.27
C LYS A 79 -3.80 3.69 -21.65
N GLU A 80 -3.00 2.71 -22.05
CA GLU A 80 -1.63 2.93 -22.53
C GLU A 80 -1.58 3.91 -23.72
N SER A 81 -2.58 3.88 -24.62
CA SER A 81 -2.70 4.80 -25.75
C SER A 81 -2.81 6.27 -25.35
N ASP A 82 -3.31 6.53 -24.15
CA ASP A 82 -3.50 7.87 -23.58
C ASP A 82 -2.45 8.16 -22.50
N GLY A 83 -1.36 7.39 -22.46
CA GLY A 83 -0.32 7.51 -21.43
C GLY A 83 -0.85 7.22 -20.03
N PHE A 84 -1.88 6.37 -19.90
CA PHE A 84 -2.57 6.00 -18.66
C PHE A 84 -3.37 7.12 -17.99
N VAL A 85 -3.60 8.23 -18.70
CA VAL A 85 -4.56 9.25 -18.27
C VAL A 85 -5.98 8.67 -18.27
N VAL A 86 -6.78 9.00 -17.25
CA VAL A 86 -8.20 8.66 -17.20
C VAL A 86 -8.98 9.60 -18.13
N THR A 87 -9.55 9.04 -19.20
CA THR A 87 -10.24 9.79 -20.28
C THR A 87 -11.76 9.59 -20.29
N GLY A 88 -12.30 8.78 -19.38
CA GLY A 88 -13.73 8.55 -19.16
C GLY A 88 -14.12 8.84 -17.70
N GLY A 89 -15.42 8.73 -17.37
CA GLY A 89 -15.95 9.17 -16.08
C GLY A 89 -16.45 10.61 -16.05
N GLU A 90 -17.60 10.84 -15.43
CA GLU A 90 -18.24 12.15 -15.29
C GLU A 90 -17.42 13.10 -14.40
N THR A 91 -16.78 12.55 -13.36
CA THR A 91 -15.99 13.32 -12.38
C THR A 91 -14.49 13.12 -12.51
N THR A 92 -14.03 12.09 -13.23
CA THR A 92 -12.62 11.69 -13.29
C THR A 92 -11.96 11.87 -14.65
N ALA A 93 -12.73 12.03 -15.73
CA ALA A 93 -12.17 12.30 -17.05
C ALA A 93 -11.36 13.60 -17.04
N TYR A 94 -10.06 13.49 -17.30
CA TYR A 94 -9.12 14.63 -17.29
C TYR A 94 -9.15 15.42 -15.97
N LEU A 95 -9.41 14.76 -14.83
CA LEU A 95 -9.31 15.39 -13.52
C LEU A 95 -7.90 15.92 -13.31
N SER A 96 -7.75 17.22 -13.08
CA SER A 96 -6.43 17.85 -12.95
C SER A 96 -5.75 17.49 -11.63
N VAL A 97 -4.47 17.11 -11.70
CA VAL A 97 -3.57 16.99 -10.54
C VAL A 97 -2.58 18.17 -10.47
N ASP A 98 -2.75 19.16 -11.34
CA ASP A 98 -1.99 20.41 -11.32
C ASP A 98 -2.57 21.33 -10.23
N PRO A 99 -1.78 21.70 -9.20
CA PRO A 99 -2.25 22.59 -8.14
C PRO A 99 -2.66 23.98 -8.64
N VAL A 100 -2.12 24.45 -9.77
CA VAL A 100 -2.48 25.74 -10.37
C VAL A 100 -3.94 25.74 -10.84
N PHE A 101 -4.44 24.61 -11.35
CA PHE A 101 -5.84 24.46 -11.75
C PHE A 101 -6.80 24.68 -10.57
N TRP A 102 -6.41 24.20 -9.40
CA TRP A 102 -7.18 24.33 -8.16
C TRP A 102 -6.95 25.67 -7.43
N GLY A 103 -6.13 26.56 -7.99
CA GLY A 103 -5.81 27.84 -7.37
C GLY A 103 -5.01 27.73 -6.07
N ILE A 104 -4.30 26.62 -5.86
CA ILE A 104 -3.50 26.39 -4.65
C ILE A 104 -2.24 27.30 -4.73
N PRO A 105 -2.03 28.21 -3.76
CA PRO A 105 -0.87 29.09 -3.76
C PRO A 105 0.46 28.33 -3.65
N ALA A 106 1.50 28.82 -4.32
CA ALA A 106 2.81 28.16 -4.34
C ALA A 106 3.43 28.03 -2.93
N GLU A 107 3.13 28.96 -2.03
CA GLU A 107 3.55 28.93 -0.63
C GLU A 107 2.91 27.79 0.19
N GLU A 108 1.76 27.27 -0.23
CA GLU A 108 1.07 26.14 0.38
C GLU A 108 1.57 24.79 -0.17
N LEU A 109 2.14 24.79 -1.38
CA LEU A 109 2.73 23.60 -2.00
C LEU A 109 4.03 23.22 -1.31
N LYS A 110 3.96 22.20 -0.44
CA LYS A 110 5.13 21.70 0.28
C LYS A 110 5.90 20.63 -0.48
N ILE A 111 5.21 19.81 -1.28
CA ILE A 111 5.77 18.63 -1.94
C ILE A 111 5.05 18.41 -3.26
N THR A 112 5.82 18.26 -4.32
CA THR A 112 5.38 17.95 -5.68
C THR A 112 6.38 17.00 -6.33
N ASN A 113 6.05 16.45 -7.49
CA ASN A 113 7.08 15.88 -8.36
C ASN A 113 7.87 16.97 -9.09
N ALA A 114 8.82 16.57 -9.93
CA ALA A 114 9.69 17.46 -10.70
C ALA A 114 8.93 18.40 -11.66
N TYR A 115 7.67 18.10 -11.98
CA TYR A 115 6.82 18.91 -12.86
C TYR A 115 5.89 19.85 -12.10
N GLY A 116 5.99 19.90 -10.76
CA GLY A 116 5.12 20.73 -9.93
C GLY A 116 3.73 20.16 -9.68
N LEU A 117 3.47 18.90 -10.05
CA LEU A 117 2.18 18.24 -9.87
C LEU A 117 2.03 17.64 -8.47
N LEU A 118 0.79 17.46 -8.01
CA LEU A 118 0.44 16.84 -6.72
C LEU A 118 0.75 15.34 -6.68
N ARG A 119 2.04 14.99 -6.77
CA ARG A 119 2.57 13.64 -6.87
C ARG A 119 3.81 13.48 -5.99
N SER A 120 4.16 12.23 -5.69
CA SER A 120 5.42 11.92 -5.00
C SER A 120 6.65 12.46 -5.74
N PRO A 121 7.72 12.87 -5.03
CA PRO A 121 8.98 13.30 -5.64
C PRO A 121 9.65 12.26 -6.56
N TRP A 122 9.40 10.96 -6.33
CA TRP A 122 9.90 9.86 -7.16
C TRP A 122 8.96 9.44 -8.30
N ASN A 123 7.81 10.11 -8.46
CA ASN A 123 6.91 9.87 -9.58
C ASN A 123 7.28 10.78 -10.76
N THR A 124 7.75 10.17 -11.85
CA THR A 124 8.27 10.90 -13.01
C THR A 124 7.20 11.25 -14.05
N ALA A 125 5.92 10.99 -13.77
CA ALA A 125 4.81 11.27 -14.68
C ALA A 125 4.60 12.79 -14.90
N PRO A 126 4.71 13.28 -16.15
CA PRO A 126 4.53 14.70 -16.48
C PRO A 126 3.08 15.09 -16.77
N ALA A 127 2.18 14.12 -16.96
CA ALA A 127 0.80 14.40 -17.38
C ALA A 127 0.03 15.13 -16.26
N PRO A 128 -0.59 16.30 -16.52
CA PRO A 128 -1.25 17.11 -15.48
C PRO A 128 -2.64 16.57 -15.08
N PHE A 129 -2.97 15.34 -15.48
CA PHE A 129 -4.28 14.71 -15.26
C PHE A 129 -4.13 13.41 -14.48
N LEU A 130 -5.22 13.02 -13.83
CA LEU A 130 -5.39 11.76 -13.12
C LEU A 130 -4.94 10.58 -13.98
N MET A 131 -4.06 9.74 -13.42
CA MET A 131 -3.54 8.54 -14.06
C MET A 131 -3.87 7.29 -13.24
N ARG A 132 -4.23 6.22 -13.95
CA ARG A 132 -4.48 4.88 -13.37
C ARG A 132 -3.93 3.80 -14.28
N SER A 133 -3.33 2.77 -13.69
CA SER A 133 -2.79 1.61 -14.40
C SER A 133 -3.19 0.34 -13.69
N ASN A 134 -3.72 -0.63 -14.44
CA ASN A 134 -4.02 -1.98 -13.93
C ASN A 134 -2.78 -2.88 -13.88
N LYS A 135 -1.59 -2.31 -14.12
CA LYS A 135 -0.30 -2.98 -14.07
C LYS A 135 0.69 -2.17 -13.26
N THR A 136 1.58 -2.90 -12.59
CA THR A 136 2.63 -2.33 -11.74
C THR A 136 3.98 -2.87 -12.18
N PHE A 137 4.81 -2.01 -12.75
CA PHE A 137 6.12 -2.35 -13.29
C PHE A 137 6.09 -3.52 -14.31
N GLY A 138 5.00 -3.63 -15.07
CA GLY A 138 4.76 -4.69 -16.06
C GLY A 138 4.12 -5.97 -15.50
N PHE A 139 3.94 -6.08 -14.18
CA PHE A 139 3.21 -7.17 -13.53
C PHE A 139 1.73 -6.85 -13.42
N GLU A 140 0.91 -7.89 -13.50
CA GLU A 140 -0.53 -7.84 -13.20
C GLU A 140 -0.71 -8.28 -11.75
N THR A 141 -1.63 -7.65 -11.02
CA THR A 141 -1.98 -8.12 -9.68
C THR A 141 -2.63 -9.49 -9.78
N THR A 142 -2.26 -10.40 -8.89
CA THR A 142 -2.85 -11.74 -8.82
C THR A 142 -3.87 -11.84 -7.71
N TYR A 143 -4.70 -12.88 -7.77
CA TYR A 143 -5.73 -13.15 -6.77
C TYR A 143 -5.13 -13.31 -5.37
N MET A 144 -3.98 -13.97 -5.27
CA MET A 144 -3.25 -14.15 -4.01
C MET A 144 -2.62 -12.85 -3.48
N SER A 145 -2.41 -11.88 -4.37
CA SER A 145 -1.89 -10.54 -4.05
C SER A 145 -3.00 -9.51 -3.82
N SER A 146 -4.22 -9.93 -3.45
CA SER A 146 -5.39 -9.06 -3.30
C SER A 146 -6.10 -9.28 -1.95
N PRO A 147 -6.93 -8.33 -1.50
CA PRO A 147 -7.65 -8.46 -0.22
C PRO A 147 -8.95 -9.25 -0.38
N ARG A 148 -8.95 -10.51 0.03
CA ARG A 148 -10.07 -11.43 -0.12
C ARG A 148 -10.78 -11.65 1.21
N CYS A 149 -11.87 -12.43 1.16
CA CYS A 149 -12.56 -12.90 2.35
C CYS A 149 -11.63 -13.62 3.33
N ALA A 150 -10.65 -14.39 2.82
CA ALA A 150 -9.63 -15.06 3.61
C ALA A 150 -8.82 -14.09 4.49
N GLU A 151 -8.31 -13.00 3.91
CA GLU A 151 -7.50 -12.03 4.64
C GLU A 151 -8.35 -11.28 5.68
N PHE A 152 -9.61 -10.95 5.37
CA PHE A 152 -10.53 -10.31 6.33
C PHE A 152 -10.88 -11.23 7.49
N TYR A 153 -11.11 -12.52 7.20
CA TYR A 153 -11.35 -13.53 8.22
C TYR A 153 -10.16 -13.64 9.17
N ASN A 154 -8.94 -13.77 8.62
CA ASN A 154 -7.71 -13.83 9.39
C ASN A 154 -7.50 -12.57 10.25
N ALA A 155 -7.81 -11.39 9.70
CA ALA A 155 -7.70 -10.12 10.41
C ALA A 155 -8.58 -10.02 11.66
N MET A 156 -9.72 -10.72 11.66
CA MET A 156 -10.61 -10.82 12.82
C MET A 156 -10.11 -11.81 13.88
N GLN A 157 -9.22 -12.74 13.52
CA GLN A 157 -8.63 -13.71 14.46
C GLN A 157 -7.39 -13.18 15.19
N TYR A 158 -6.75 -12.12 14.67
CA TYR A 158 -5.58 -11.54 15.31
C TYR A 158 -5.90 -11.09 16.74
N THR A 159 -4.99 -11.40 17.65
CA THR A 159 -5.12 -11.04 19.06
C THR A 159 -4.37 -9.76 19.40
N ASP A 160 -3.41 -9.32 18.58
CA ASP A 160 -2.65 -8.08 18.78
C ASP A 160 -3.14 -6.96 17.82
N VAL A 161 -3.01 -5.71 18.24
CA VAL A 161 -3.26 -4.52 17.41
C VAL A 161 -2.24 -4.39 16.28
N LYS A 162 -1.03 -4.87 16.50
CA LYS A 162 0.06 -4.85 15.54
C LYS A 162 -0.27 -5.65 14.30
N ASP A 163 -0.69 -6.90 14.47
CA ASP A 163 -0.99 -7.77 13.33
C ASP A 163 -2.18 -7.23 12.53
N PHE A 164 -3.17 -6.63 13.22
CA PHE A 164 -4.26 -5.92 12.55
C PHE A 164 -3.79 -4.73 11.73
N GLN A 165 -2.95 -3.88 12.31
CA GLN A 165 -2.45 -2.70 11.61
C GLN A 165 -1.53 -3.08 10.44
N ASN A 166 -0.78 -4.18 10.56
CA ASN A 166 -0.01 -4.71 9.43
C ASN A 166 -0.94 -5.16 8.30
N PHE A 167 -1.97 -5.95 8.60
CA PHE A 167 -3.00 -6.31 7.62
C PHE A 167 -3.69 -5.08 6.99
N ALA A 168 -4.05 -4.09 7.82
CA ALA A 168 -4.69 -2.87 7.37
C ALA A 168 -3.79 -2.09 6.39
N SER A 169 -2.51 -1.91 6.72
CA SER A 169 -1.56 -1.13 5.93
C SER A 169 -1.07 -1.85 4.66
N GLN A 170 -0.92 -3.17 4.71
CA GLN A 170 -0.37 -3.96 3.60
C GLN A 170 -1.48 -4.59 2.77
N ASN A 171 -2.08 -5.67 3.28
CA ASN A 171 -3.00 -6.53 2.54
C ASN A 171 -4.25 -5.80 2.05
N CYS A 172 -4.80 -4.88 2.82
CA CYS A 172 -6.01 -4.13 2.45
C CYS A 172 -5.71 -2.84 1.69
N HIS A 173 -4.81 -2.03 2.22
CA HIS A 173 -4.52 -0.71 1.70
C HIS A 173 -3.55 -0.77 0.52
N GLY A 174 -2.35 -1.31 0.74
CA GLY A 174 -1.29 -1.36 -0.28
C GLY A 174 -1.71 -2.09 -1.55
N SER A 175 -2.44 -3.19 -1.43
CA SER A 175 -2.94 -3.98 -2.57
C SER A 175 -3.94 -3.20 -3.44
N ILE A 176 -4.96 -2.57 -2.84
CA ILE A 176 -6.00 -1.82 -3.56
C ILE A 176 -5.39 -0.60 -4.26
N HIS A 177 -4.51 0.13 -3.58
CA HIS A 177 -3.78 1.21 -4.22
C HIS A 177 -2.92 0.72 -5.40
N THR A 178 -2.33 -0.47 -5.27
CA THR A 178 -1.56 -1.10 -6.36
C THR A 178 -2.44 -1.48 -7.55
N MET A 179 -3.65 -1.97 -7.31
CA MET A 179 -4.61 -2.38 -8.33
C MET A 179 -5.19 -1.21 -9.13
N ILE A 180 -5.37 -0.03 -8.50
CA ILE A 180 -5.96 1.15 -9.14
C ILE A 180 -4.89 2.07 -9.73
N GLY A 181 -3.86 2.38 -8.94
CA GLY A 181 -2.83 3.33 -9.35
C GLY A 181 -1.84 2.69 -10.30
N GLY A 182 -1.30 1.55 -9.91
CA GLY A 182 -0.23 0.87 -10.62
C GLY A 182 0.99 1.75 -10.94
N ALA A 183 1.89 1.22 -11.75
CA ALA A 183 3.07 1.92 -12.23
C ALA A 183 3.37 1.54 -13.69
N ALA A 184 3.37 2.54 -14.55
CA ALA A 184 3.67 2.45 -15.97
C ALA A 184 5.03 3.08 -16.31
N ASN A 185 5.40 3.08 -17.60
CA ASN A 185 6.65 3.66 -18.11
C ASN A 185 7.93 3.10 -17.46
N SER A 186 7.81 1.93 -16.84
CA SER A 186 8.90 1.13 -16.30
C SER A 186 8.47 -0.34 -16.30
N ASN A 187 9.27 -1.22 -16.89
CA ASN A 187 8.91 -2.64 -17.07
C ASN A 187 9.91 -3.57 -16.39
N TRP A 188 9.79 -3.70 -15.07
CA TRP A 188 10.65 -4.61 -14.30
C TRP A 188 10.41 -6.07 -14.65
N LYS A 189 9.20 -6.44 -15.09
CA LYS A 189 8.93 -7.80 -15.57
C LYS A 189 9.84 -8.19 -16.74
N GLN A 190 10.00 -7.30 -17.71
CA GLN A 190 10.91 -7.52 -18.83
C GLN A 190 12.36 -7.60 -18.36
N TRP A 191 12.78 -6.69 -17.48
CA TRP A 191 14.13 -6.70 -16.90
C TRP A 191 14.41 -8.01 -16.16
N ALA A 192 13.49 -8.47 -15.31
CA ALA A 192 13.59 -9.69 -14.54
C ALA A 192 13.76 -10.92 -15.42
N ASN A 193 12.97 -11.02 -16.50
CA ASN A 193 13.09 -12.09 -17.49
C ASN A 193 14.46 -12.08 -18.17
N ASN A 194 14.97 -10.91 -18.54
CA ASN A 194 16.28 -10.78 -19.19
C ASN A 194 17.45 -11.16 -18.26
N HIS A 195 17.23 -11.13 -16.94
CA HIS A 195 18.22 -11.46 -15.92
C HIS A 195 17.97 -12.83 -15.27
N GLU A 196 17.01 -13.61 -15.79
CA GLU A 196 16.65 -14.93 -15.27
C GLU A 196 16.29 -14.91 -13.76
N TRP A 197 15.76 -13.79 -13.27
CA TRP A 197 15.31 -13.68 -11.87
C TRP A 197 14.16 -14.65 -11.63
N MET A 198 14.19 -15.35 -10.50
CA MET A 198 13.11 -16.22 -10.07
C MET A 198 11.74 -15.51 -10.15
N PRO A 199 10.78 -16.01 -10.96
CA PRO A 199 9.55 -15.30 -11.28
C PRO A 199 8.72 -14.87 -10.07
N PHE A 200 8.61 -15.73 -9.06
CA PHE A 200 7.87 -15.45 -7.83
C PHE A 200 8.39 -14.20 -7.10
N TYR A 201 9.72 -14.13 -6.90
CA TYR A 201 10.34 -12.97 -6.24
C TYR A 201 10.32 -11.72 -7.10
N ALA A 202 10.47 -11.87 -8.41
CA ALA A 202 10.38 -10.76 -9.35
C ALA A 202 8.99 -10.11 -9.34
N GLU A 203 7.93 -10.92 -9.30
CA GLU A 203 6.55 -10.45 -9.21
C GLU A 203 6.30 -9.72 -7.88
N ALA A 204 6.66 -10.34 -6.75
CA ALA A 204 6.47 -9.75 -5.43
C ALA A 204 7.21 -8.40 -5.29
N ALA A 205 8.47 -8.34 -5.75
CA ALA A 205 9.25 -7.11 -5.75
C ALA A 205 8.70 -6.06 -6.72
N GLY A 206 8.17 -6.48 -7.88
CA GLY A 206 7.52 -5.62 -8.86
C GLY A 206 6.26 -4.96 -8.31
N LEU A 207 5.34 -5.74 -7.74
CA LEU A 207 4.10 -5.22 -7.14
C LEU A 207 4.39 -4.28 -5.95
N GLN A 208 5.51 -4.49 -5.25
CA GLN A 208 6.00 -3.60 -4.19
C GLN A 208 6.99 -2.51 -4.65
N GLY A 209 7.23 -2.39 -5.96
CA GLY A 209 8.31 -1.57 -6.51
C GLY A 209 8.19 -0.09 -6.14
N PHE A 210 6.98 0.44 -5.98
CA PHE A 210 6.77 1.82 -5.53
C PHE A 210 7.31 2.02 -4.11
N GLY A 211 7.12 1.03 -3.22
CA GLY A 211 7.68 0.98 -1.89
C GLY A 211 9.19 0.95 -1.95
N VAL A 212 9.78 0.09 -2.79
CA VAL A 212 11.25 0.03 -2.96
C VAL A 212 11.84 1.40 -3.37
N HIS A 213 11.23 2.08 -4.35
CA HIS A 213 11.66 3.44 -4.74
C HIS A 213 11.52 4.44 -3.60
N LYS A 214 10.36 4.44 -2.94
CA LYS A 214 10.05 5.29 -1.78
C LYS A 214 11.12 5.15 -0.68
N ARG A 215 11.48 3.91 -0.33
CA ARG A 215 12.42 3.56 0.73
C ARG A 215 13.85 4.01 0.38
N MET A 216 14.34 3.65 -0.81
CA MET A 216 15.65 4.07 -1.30
C MET A 216 15.81 5.59 -1.46
N TRP A 217 14.71 6.28 -1.79
CA TRP A 217 14.67 7.74 -1.81
C TRP A 217 14.71 8.33 -0.40
N ARG A 218 14.23 7.64 0.64
CA ARG A 218 14.21 8.16 2.02
C ARG A 218 15.43 7.81 2.86
N THR A 219 16.31 6.91 2.43
CA THR A 219 17.47 6.51 3.23
C THR A 219 18.30 7.73 3.66
N GLY A 220 18.89 7.66 4.86
CA GLY A 220 19.67 8.76 5.45
C GLY A 220 20.86 9.22 4.59
N GLU A 221 21.41 8.32 3.78
CA GLU A 221 22.47 8.61 2.81
C GLU A 221 21.95 9.09 1.44
N HIS A 222 20.62 9.14 1.28
CA HIS A 222 19.97 9.68 0.11
C HIS A 222 20.38 8.96 -1.18
N HIS A 223 20.41 7.62 -1.13
CA HIS A 223 20.95 6.79 -2.20
C HIS A 223 20.27 7.04 -3.55
N ILE A 224 18.94 7.27 -3.56
CA ILE A 224 18.24 7.79 -4.73
C ILE A 224 17.98 9.29 -4.59
N SER A 225 18.34 10.04 -5.64
CA SER A 225 18.03 11.44 -5.85
C SER A 225 17.15 11.59 -7.09
N CYS A 226 16.02 12.28 -6.94
CA CYS A 226 15.11 12.60 -8.05
C CYS A 226 15.20 14.10 -8.36
N PRO A 227 15.08 14.52 -9.63
CA PRO A 227 15.06 15.94 -9.99
C PRO A 227 13.96 16.69 -9.23
N SER A 228 14.25 17.92 -8.81
CA SER A 228 13.26 18.81 -8.19
C SER A 228 12.49 19.64 -9.22
N THR A 229 13.04 19.78 -10.44
CA THR A 229 12.43 20.52 -11.54
C THR A 229 12.74 19.84 -12.86
N CYS A 230 11.75 19.79 -13.74
CA CYS A 230 11.82 19.22 -15.08
C CYS A 230 11.06 20.12 -16.07
N SER A 231 11.60 20.29 -17.28
CA SER A 231 10.86 20.95 -18.36
C SER A 231 9.86 19.99 -18.99
N ALA A 232 8.77 20.51 -19.56
CA ALA A 232 7.73 19.69 -20.18
C ALA A 232 8.23 18.88 -21.41
N ASP A 233 9.35 19.29 -22.01
CA ASP A 233 10.02 18.65 -23.15
C ASP A 233 11.26 17.83 -22.77
N ALA A 234 11.54 17.68 -21.46
CA ALA A 234 12.68 16.93 -20.98
C ALA A 234 12.61 15.47 -21.43
N LYS A 235 13.77 14.90 -21.78
CA LYS A 235 13.84 13.49 -22.15
C LYS A 235 13.63 12.61 -20.91
N PRO A 236 13.10 11.38 -21.06
CA PRO A 236 12.88 10.48 -19.92
C PRO A 236 14.13 10.27 -19.04
N ASN A 237 15.32 10.19 -19.64
CA ASN A 237 16.58 10.01 -18.92
C ASN A 237 17.10 11.29 -18.22
N GLU A 238 16.61 12.47 -18.61
CA GLU A 238 16.94 13.75 -17.97
C GLU A 238 16.03 14.01 -16.75
N CYS A 239 14.88 13.34 -16.70
CA CYS A 239 13.84 13.49 -15.67
C CYS A 239 13.50 12.19 -14.94
N ALA A 240 14.53 11.35 -14.73
CA ALA A 240 14.47 10.14 -13.93
C ALA A 240 15.28 10.28 -12.63
N CYS A 241 14.96 9.46 -11.63
CA CYS A 241 15.77 9.37 -10.44
C CYS A 241 17.10 8.66 -10.74
N SER A 242 18.15 9.00 -9.98
CA SER A 242 19.50 8.43 -10.13
C SER A 242 20.16 8.25 -8.76
N CYS A 243 21.28 7.53 -8.71
CA CYS A 243 22.08 7.34 -7.49
C CYS A 243 23.44 8.04 -7.58
N PRO A 244 23.51 9.39 -7.52
CA PRO A 244 24.74 10.14 -7.79
C PRO A 244 25.85 9.88 -6.75
N ASN A 245 25.48 9.49 -5.53
CA ASN A 245 26.40 9.27 -4.42
C ASN A 245 26.77 7.79 -4.23
N LEU A 246 26.26 6.90 -5.08
CA LEU A 246 26.45 5.47 -4.93
C LEU A 246 27.53 4.96 -5.89
N HIS A 247 28.70 4.63 -5.36
CA HIS A 247 29.82 4.06 -6.11
C HIS A 247 29.77 2.53 -6.07
N LEU A 248 28.79 1.94 -6.76
CA LEU A 248 28.54 0.49 -6.75
C LEU A 248 29.78 -0.36 -7.06
N ASP A 249 30.63 0.08 -7.99
CA ASP A 249 31.84 -0.67 -8.37
C ASP A 249 32.89 -0.77 -7.25
N SER A 250 32.81 0.12 -6.25
CA SER A 250 33.71 0.10 -5.08
C SER A 250 33.15 -0.64 -3.87
N MET A 251 31.87 -1.01 -3.88
CA MET A 251 31.23 -1.70 -2.76
C MET A 251 31.49 -3.21 -2.83
N THR A 252 31.57 -3.89 -1.68
CA THR A 252 31.53 -5.37 -1.57
C THR A 252 30.10 -5.89 -1.74
N ASP A 253 29.95 -7.21 -1.92
CA ASP A 253 28.61 -7.81 -2.04
C ASP A 253 27.84 -7.70 -0.72
N GLU A 254 28.52 -7.78 0.43
CA GLU A 254 27.94 -7.55 1.75
C GLU A 254 27.44 -6.11 1.91
N GLU A 255 28.22 -5.11 1.48
CA GLU A 255 27.79 -3.70 1.54
C GLU A 255 26.55 -3.45 0.67
N VAL A 256 26.46 -4.11 -0.50
CA VAL A 256 25.29 -4.02 -1.37
C VAL A 256 24.09 -4.77 -0.75
N ARG A 257 24.30 -5.87 -0.03
CA ARG A 257 23.22 -6.53 0.73
C ARG A 257 22.67 -5.63 1.83
N GLU A 258 23.53 -4.99 2.61
CA GLU A 258 23.10 -4.03 3.65
C GLU A 258 22.30 -2.86 3.07
N LEU A 259 22.74 -2.32 1.92
CA LEU A 259 21.98 -1.31 1.17
C LEU A 259 20.58 -1.81 0.80
N LEU A 260 20.48 -3.04 0.28
CA LEU A 260 19.25 -3.64 -0.19
C LEU A 260 18.32 -4.04 0.95
N HIS A 261 18.87 -4.43 2.11
CA HIS A 261 18.08 -4.66 3.31
C HIS A 261 17.21 -3.43 3.60
N ALA A 262 17.76 -2.21 3.57
CA ALA A 262 17.00 -0.98 3.81
C ALA A 262 15.86 -0.67 2.81
N ALA A 263 15.76 -1.40 1.70
CA ALA A 263 14.91 -1.07 0.55
C ALA A 263 13.93 -2.16 0.13
N VAL A 264 14.25 -3.41 0.46
CA VAL A 264 13.62 -4.61 -0.08
C VAL A 264 13.23 -5.49 1.10
N SER A 265 12.04 -6.12 1.06
CA SER A 265 11.66 -7.08 2.09
C SER A 265 12.72 -8.20 2.19
N PRO A 266 13.10 -8.63 3.40
CA PRO A 266 14.04 -9.74 3.58
C PRO A 266 13.54 -11.05 2.95
N ASP A 267 12.24 -11.17 2.71
CA ASP A 267 11.64 -12.34 2.05
C ASP A 267 11.92 -12.37 0.54
N PHE A 268 12.41 -11.27 -0.06
CA PHE A 268 12.70 -11.22 -1.49
C PHE A 268 14.11 -11.72 -1.78
N GLN A 269 14.20 -12.91 -2.36
CA GLN A 269 15.48 -13.43 -2.82
C GLN A 269 15.88 -12.79 -4.15
N LEU A 270 17.03 -12.12 -4.13
CA LEU A 270 17.64 -11.50 -5.31
C LEU A 270 18.59 -12.48 -5.99
N GLU A 271 18.05 -13.61 -6.44
CA GLU A 271 18.78 -14.68 -7.09
C GLU A 271 18.09 -15.17 -8.37
N THR A 272 18.87 -15.52 -9.38
CA THR A 272 18.38 -16.15 -10.61
C THR A 272 17.87 -17.56 -10.35
N THR A 273 17.18 -18.16 -11.32
CA THR A 273 16.80 -19.59 -11.30
C THR A 273 17.98 -20.56 -11.13
N SER A 274 19.21 -20.16 -11.44
CA SER A 274 20.43 -20.94 -11.20
C SER A 274 21.14 -20.64 -9.86
N GLY A 275 20.52 -19.87 -8.96
CA GLY A 275 21.12 -19.46 -7.68
C GLY A 275 22.21 -18.37 -7.76
N LYS A 276 22.34 -17.68 -8.90
CA LYS A 276 23.26 -16.55 -9.02
C LYS A 276 22.65 -15.30 -8.39
N TRP A 277 23.36 -14.67 -7.47
CA TRP A 277 22.93 -13.42 -6.86
C TRP A 277 22.93 -12.24 -7.86
N ILE A 278 21.86 -11.45 -7.87
CA ILE A 278 21.62 -10.32 -8.80
C ILE A 278 21.47 -8.96 -8.11
N GLY A 279 21.77 -8.86 -6.81
CA GLY A 279 21.53 -7.64 -6.02
C GLY A 279 22.15 -6.38 -6.63
N ARG A 280 23.38 -6.45 -7.15
CA ARG A 280 24.01 -5.30 -7.85
C ARG A 280 23.23 -4.82 -9.07
N GLU A 281 22.73 -5.75 -9.88
CA GLU A 281 21.95 -5.39 -11.07
C GLU A 281 20.60 -4.81 -10.66
N PHE A 282 20.00 -5.30 -9.58
CA PHE A 282 18.79 -4.73 -9.01
C PHE A 282 19.01 -3.30 -8.49
N VAL A 283 20.15 -2.99 -7.86
CA VAL A 283 20.45 -1.60 -7.48
C VAL A 283 20.64 -0.72 -8.72
N LYS A 284 21.31 -1.20 -9.78
CA LYS A 284 21.44 -0.46 -11.05
C LYS A 284 20.08 -0.14 -11.68
N LEU A 285 19.15 -1.09 -11.62
CA LEU A 285 17.75 -0.89 -12.04
C LEU A 285 17.11 0.29 -11.30
N MET A 286 17.21 0.31 -9.97
CA MET A 286 16.70 1.41 -9.14
C MET A 286 17.40 2.75 -9.39
N CYS A 287 18.67 2.70 -9.77
CA CYS A 287 19.54 3.87 -9.91
C CYS A 287 19.52 4.52 -11.29
N GLY A 288 18.60 4.14 -12.19
CA GLY A 288 18.47 4.81 -13.47
C GLY A 288 19.49 4.39 -14.52
N TYR A 289 20.19 3.26 -14.35
CA TYR A 289 21.16 2.79 -15.35
C TYR A 289 20.51 2.48 -16.70
N TRP A 290 19.23 2.09 -16.67
CA TRP A 290 18.39 1.82 -17.84
C TRP A 290 17.15 2.71 -17.77
N PRO A 291 17.12 3.83 -18.53
CA PRO A 291 16.02 4.79 -18.49
C PRO A 291 14.64 4.15 -18.72
N GLU A 292 14.56 3.11 -19.56
CA GLU A 292 13.34 2.35 -19.86
C GLU A 292 12.75 1.59 -18.66
N TYR A 293 13.51 1.43 -17.57
CA TYR A 293 13.10 0.70 -16.37
C TYR A 293 13.09 1.56 -15.09
N ALA A 294 13.51 2.82 -15.15
CA ALA A 294 13.75 3.63 -13.95
C ALA A 294 13.03 5.00 -13.92
N ALA A 295 12.11 5.23 -14.86
CA ALA A 295 11.27 6.42 -14.91
C ALA A 295 9.78 6.06 -14.72
N PRO A 296 9.38 5.57 -13.53
CA PRO A 296 8.01 5.12 -13.34
C PRO A 296 7.03 6.28 -13.40
N HIS A 297 5.96 6.07 -14.16
CA HIS A 297 4.74 6.84 -14.09
C HIS A 297 3.79 6.13 -13.13
N ILE A 298 3.82 6.53 -11.87
CA ILE A 298 2.99 5.91 -10.82
C ILE A 298 1.60 6.54 -10.89
N GLY A 299 0.54 5.73 -10.98
CA GLY A 299 -0.82 6.27 -10.99
C GLY A 299 -1.14 6.97 -9.68
N ASP A 300 -2.15 7.83 -9.71
CA ASP A 300 -2.36 8.77 -8.62
C ASP A 300 -2.81 8.09 -7.34
N ALA A 301 -3.64 7.04 -7.43
CA ALA A 301 -3.99 6.20 -6.29
C ALA A 301 -2.78 5.49 -5.61
N LEU A 302 -1.64 5.26 -6.26
CA LEU A 302 -0.48 4.54 -5.69
C LEU A 302 0.62 5.47 -5.14
N ASN A 303 0.40 6.79 -5.11
CA ASN A 303 1.44 7.74 -4.73
C ASN A 303 1.09 8.61 -3.51
N SER A 304 2.02 9.43 -3.03
CA SER A 304 1.84 10.24 -1.80
C SER A 304 0.80 11.37 -1.90
N GLY A 305 0.28 11.61 -3.10
CA GLY A 305 -0.85 12.45 -3.43
C GLY A 305 -2.13 11.68 -3.76
N ALA A 306 -2.27 10.43 -3.31
CA ALA A 306 -3.41 9.56 -3.65
C ALA A 306 -4.80 10.13 -3.36
N THR A 307 -4.92 11.08 -2.44
CA THR A 307 -6.16 11.84 -2.17
C THR A 307 -6.69 12.60 -3.38
N ALA A 308 -5.88 12.81 -4.43
CA ALA A 308 -6.30 13.42 -5.68
C ALA A 308 -7.15 12.48 -6.55
N ASP A 309 -7.05 11.16 -6.35
CA ASP A 309 -7.95 10.20 -6.97
C ASP A 309 -9.21 10.03 -6.10
N PRO A 310 -10.43 10.32 -6.61
CA PRO A 310 -11.66 10.17 -5.82
C PRO A 310 -11.89 8.76 -5.26
N SER A 311 -11.34 7.72 -5.89
CA SER A 311 -11.48 6.35 -5.38
C SER A 311 -10.68 6.10 -4.10
N PHE A 312 -9.79 7.02 -3.68
CA PHE A 312 -9.05 6.94 -2.41
C PHE A 312 -9.99 6.94 -1.19
N TRP A 313 -10.99 7.81 -1.21
CA TRP A 313 -11.82 8.10 -0.04
C TRP A 313 -12.61 6.89 0.49
N PRO A 314 -13.26 6.06 -0.35
CA PRO A 314 -14.02 4.91 0.14
C PRO A 314 -13.20 3.67 0.49
N VAL A 315 -11.89 3.62 0.19
CA VAL A 315 -11.03 2.46 0.50
C VAL A 315 -10.89 2.26 2.01
N HIS A 316 -10.53 3.33 2.72
CA HIS A 316 -10.21 3.28 4.15
C HIS A 316 -11.42 2.99 5.06
N PRO A 317 -12.62 3.53 4.79
CA PRO A 317 -13.85 3.16 5.52
C PRO A 317 -14.14 1.67 5.59
N ASN A 318 -13.70 0.85 4.62
CA ASN A 318 -13.90 -0.60 4.70
C ASN A 318 -13.07 -1.24 5.82
N ILE A 319 -11.84 -0.76 6.01
CA ILE A 319 -10.96 -1.18 7.11
C ILE A 319 -11.51 -0.64 8.44
N ASP A 320 -12.01 0.60 8.45
CA ASP A 320 -12.66 1.19 9.63
C ASP A 320 -13.91 0.41 10.06
N ARG A 321 -14.74 -0.02 9.10
CA ARG A 321 -15.89 -0.91 9.35
C ARG A 321 -15.46 -2.22 10.00
N LEU A 322 -14.40 -2.87 9.49
CA LEU A 322 -13.86 -4.09 10.08
C LEU A 322 -13.29 -3.84 11.49
N PHE A 323 -12.63 -2.72 11.71
CA PHE A 323 -12.12 -2.33 13.02
C PHE A 323 -13.24 -2.09 14.05
N GLN A 324 -14.27 -1.33 13.68
CA GLN A 324 -15.42 -1.11 14.55
C GLN A 324 -16.10 -2.44 14.89
N TRP A 325 -16.23 -3.34 13.92
CA TRP A 325 -16.74 -4.68 14.18
C TRP A 325 -15.90 -5.45 15.20
N ARG A 326 -14.59 -5.48 14.99
CA ARG A 326 -13.64 -6.14 15.90
C ARG A 326 -13.73 -5.59 17.33
N LYS A 327 -13.88 -4.27 17.48
CA LYS A 327 -14.09 -3.59 18.77
C LYS A 327 -15.39 -4.02 19.43
N LEU A 328 -16.50 -4.03 18.69
CA LEU A 328 -17.81 -4.44 19.20
C LEU A 328 -17.86 -5.91 19.63
N GLN A 329 -17.04 -6.77 19.03
CA GLN A 329 -16.90 -8.17 19.43
C GLN A 329 -16.00 -8.40 20.64
N GLY A 330 -15.45 -7.34 21.24
CA GLY A 330 -14.57 -7.47 22.40
C GLY A 330 -13.27 -8.20 22.08
N VAL A 331 -12.80 -8.19 20.83
CA VAL A 331 -11.50 -8.77 20.48
C VAL A 331 -10.41 -7.87 21.06
N THR A 332 -9.90 -8.28 22.22
CA THR A 332 -8.95 -7.51 23.04
C THR A 332 -7.50 -7.89 22.77
N GLY A 333 -6.81 -7.00 22.07
CA GLY A 333 -5.37 -6.68 22.22
C GLY A 333 -5.06 -5.31 21.64
N THR A 334 -6.11 -4.48 21.53
CA THR A 334 -6.11 -3.11 21.04
C THR A 334 -5.53 -2.11 22.05
N GLU A 335 -5.18 -2.60 23.25
CA GLU A 335 -4.63 -1.81 24.36
C GLU A 335 -3.15 -2.08 24.63
N HIS A 336 -2.58 -3.14 24.06
CA HIS A 336 -1.14 -3.39 24.17
C HIS A 336 -0.42 -2.62 23.07
N TRP A 337 -0.07 -1.38 23.38
CA TRP A 337 0.87 -0.59 22.61
C TRP A 337 2.20 -0.80 23.30
N PRO A 338 3.14 -1.58 22.75
CA PRO A 338 4.37 -1.79 23.46
C PRO A 338 5.13 -0.45 23.43
N ASP A 339 5.31 0.17 24.59
CA ASP A 339 6.04 1.42 24.71
C ASP A 339 7.50 1.15 24.29
N GLY A 340 7.94 1.77 23.19
CA GLY A 340 9.22 1.45 22.57
C GLY A 340 9.25 0.12 21.81
N ALA A 341 8.10 -0.52 21.52
CA ALA A 341 8.07 -1.36 20.32
C ALA A 341 8.20 -0.42 19.14
N ASP A 342 9.42 -0.39 18.62
CA ASP A 342 9.59 -0.29 17.18
C ASP A 342 8.56 -1.24 16.58
N PHE A 343 7.56 -0.68 15.90
CA PHE A 343 6.69 -1.45 15.04
C PHE A 343 7.61 -2.01 13.95
N HIS A 344 8.27 -3.12 14.26
CA HIS A 344 9.52 -3.58 13.64
C HIS A 344 10.50 -2.44 13.27
N THR A 345 11.69 -2.44 13.87
CA THR A 345 12.85 -1.82 13.20
C THR A 345 13.06 -2.37 11.78
N GLY A 346 12.47 -3.54 11.46
CA GLY A 346 12.33 -4.11 10.12
C GLY A 346 11.03 -3.75 9.35
N PHE A 347 10.25 -2.76 9.78
CA PHE A 347 9.13 -2.13 9.04
C PHE A 347 9.31 -0.61 8.94
N TYR A 348 10.24 -0.05 9.74
CA TYR A 348 10.86 1.26 9.59
C TYR A 348 11.72 1.37 8.31
N TRP A 349 11.20 0.93 7.18
CA TRP A 349 11.92 1.01 5.92
C TRP A 349 11.96 2.43 5.32
N GLY A 350 11.67 3.45 6.14
CA GLY A 350 11.47 4.82 5.71
C GLY A 350 12.56 5.79 6.16
N GLY A 351 13.78 5.35 6.46
CA GLY A 351 14.98 6.20 6.54
C GLY A 351 14.96 7.43 7.47
N GLY A 352 13.98 7.52 8.37
CA GLY A 352 13.83 8.64 9.31
C GLY A 352 14.55 8.39 10.62
N ASN A 353 15.11 9.44 11.22
CA ASN A 353 15.43 9.40 12.64
C ASN A 353 14.10 9.45 13.44
N GLY A 354 13.96 8.60 14.46
CA GLY A 354 12.73 8.51 15.27
C GLY A 354 12.30 9.82 15.94
N GLU A 355 13.16 10.84 15.98
CA GLU A 355 12.85 12.17 16.51
C GLU A 355 12.03 13.05 15.54
N THR A 356 12.09 12.81 14.22
CA THR A 356 11.37 13.64 13.24
C THR A 356 10.14 12.99 12.65
N CYS A 357 9.97 11.67 12.83
CA CYS A 357 8.84 10.93 12.29
C CYS A 357 7.70 10.76 13.29
N TRP A 358 6.82 11.75 13.32
CA TRP A 358 5.56 11.66 14.06
C TRP A 358 4.54 10.79 13.31
N GLY A 359 3.67 10.13 14.05
CA GLY A 359 2.66 9.19 13.56
C GLY A 359 3.09 7.73 13.63
N HIS A 360 4.27 7.45 14.19
CA HIS A 360 4.83 6.11 14.26
C HIS A 360 4.71 5.49 15.65
N ASN A 361 4.62 6.34 16.68
CA ASN A 361 4.46 5.95 18.07
C ASN A 361 3.06 6.32 18.60
N PRO A 362 2.56 5.62 19.62
CA PRO A 362 1.25 5.91 20.21
C PRO A 362 1.13 7.32 20.79
N SER A 363 2.24 7.88 21.27
CA SER A 363 2.32 9.20 21.89
C SER A 363 2.53 10.34 20.88
N ASP A 364 2.77 10.03 19.61
CA ASP A 364 3.02 11.06 18.60
C ASP A 364 1.76 11.87 18.37
N VAL A 365 1.93 13.20 18.33
CA VAL A 365 0.87 14.16 18.07
C VAL A 365 0.66 14.28 16.56
N MET A 366 -0.57 14.03 16.11
CA MET A 366 -1.01 14.15 14.71
C MET A 366 -1.49 15.58 14.43
N ILE A 367 -1.94 15.86 13.20
CA ILE A 367 -2.36 17.21 12.80
C ILE A 367 -3.82 17.53 13.09
N TRP A 368 -4.65 16.53 13.36
CA TRP A 368 -6.09 16.70 13.50
C TRP A 368 -6.50 17.16 14.90
N SER A 369 -7.52 18.01 14.95
CA SER A 369 -8.22 18.48 16.15
C SER A 369 -9.71 18.66 15.82
N ASN A 370 -10.58 18.74 16.84
CA ASN A 370 -12.02 18.99 16.67
C ASN A 370 -12.78 18.00 15.75
N LEU A 371 -12.35 16.73 15.67
CA LEU A 371 -12.98 15.75 14.77
C LEU A 371 -14.21 15.07 15.35
N PHE A 372 -14.26 14.90 16.68
CA PHE A 372 -15.24 14.02 17.34
C PHE A 372 -16.36 14.82 18.03
N LEU A 373 -17.51 14.16 18.25
CA LEU A 373 -18.74 14.80 18.73
C LEU A 373 -18.58 15.52 20.07
N ASP A 374 -17.86 14.90 21.01
CA ASP A 374 -17.66 15.41 22.37
C ASP A 374 -16.47 16.37 22.50
N ASP A 375 -15.71 16.57 21.42
CA ASP A 375 -14.45 17.31 21.44
C ASP A 375 -14.39 18.46 20.41
N ARG A 376 -15.55 18.89 19.90
CA ARG A 376 -15.66 19.94 18.87
C ARG A 376 -15.13 21.34 19.27
N LEU A 377 -14.73 21.52 20.53
CA LEU A 377 -14.16 22.77 21.05
C LEU A 377 -12.68 22.64 21.44
N ASN A 378 -12.07 21.46 21.28
CA ASN A 378 -10.68 21.23 21.59
C ASN A 378 -9.77 21.52 20.40
N SER A 379 -9.04 22.62 20.52
CA SER A 379 -8.04 23.04 19.55
C SER A 379 -6.70 22.29 19.63
N GLN A 380 -6.52 21.40 20.61
CA GLN A 380 -5.29 20.63 20.72
C GLN A 380 -5.33 19.43 19.78
N PRO A 381 -4.26 19.19 19.00
CA PRO A 381 -4.22 18.01 18.15
C PRO A 381 -4.13 16.71 18.96
N TYR A 382 -4.67 15.64 18.39
CA TYR A 382 -4.71 14.32 19.01
C TYR A 382 -3.39 13.58 18.87
N THR A 383 -3.02 12.78 19.89
CA THR A 383 -2.05 11.72 19.70
C THR A 383 -2.65 10.54 18.93
N VAL A 384 -1.80 9.69 18.34
CA VAL A 384 -2.21 8.42 17.72
C VAL A 384 -3.09 7.60 18.68
N ARG A 385 -2.70 7.49 19.95
CA ARG A 385 -3.46 6.76 20.97
C ARG A 385 -4.81 7.41 21.28
N GLN A 386 -4.87 8.74 21.30
CA GLN A 386 -6.14 9.46 21.49
C GLN A 386 -7.09 9.22 20.31
N LEU A 387 -6.62 9.34 19.07
CA LEU A 387 -7.42 9.03 17.88
C LEU A 387 -7.99 7.61 17.97
N PHE A 388 -7.13 6.63 18.31
CA PHE A 388 -7.56 5.24 18.43
C PHE A 388 -8.67 5.03 19.48
N HIS A 389 -8.60 5.75 20.60
CA HIS A 389 -9.64 5.70 21.63
C HIS A 389 -10.93 6.38 21.19
N PHE A 390 -10.84 7.56 20.56
CA PHE A 390 -12.00 8.29 20.07
C PHE A 390 -12.71 7.56 18.92
N MET A 391 -11.99 6.72 18.18
CA MET A 391 -12.53 5.86 17.12
C MET A 391 -13.17 4.57 17.64
N ASP A 392 -13.26 4.38 18.96
CA ASP A 392 -13.99 3.25 19.52
C ASP A 392 -15.50 3.45 19.32
N PRO A 393 -16.22 2.56 18.61
CA PRO A 393 -17.65 2.69 18.34
C PRO A 393 -18.51 2.63 19.62
N ALA A 394 -17.98 2.09 20.73
CA ALA A 394 -18.69 2.06 22.01
C ALA A 394 -18.52 3.35 22.82
N SER A 395 -17.66 4.28 22.40
CA SER A 395 -17.33 5.48 23.18
C SER A 395 -18.33 6.63 23.05
N GLY A 396 -19.17 6.62 22.01
CA GLY A 396 -20.10 7.72 21.70
C GLY A 396 -19.46 8.96 21.05
N ASN A 397 -18.15 8.93 20.81
CA ASN A 397 -17.40 10.06 20.24
C ASN A 397 -17.54 10.19 18.72
N LEU A 398 -17.77 9.07 18.03
CA LEU A 398 -17.83 9.03 16.58
C LEU A 398 -19.11 9.65 16.02
N PRO A 399 -19.04 10.35 14.87
CA PRO A 399 -20.23 10.89 14.21
C PRO A 399 -21.16 9.79 13.67
N TYR A 400 -20.63 8.59 13.42
CA TYR A 400 -21.37 7.43 12.95
C TYR A 400 -20.76 6.13 13.50
N VAL A 401 -21.57 5.07 13.47
CA VAL A 401 -21.11 3.68 13.59
C VAL A 401 -21.66 2.97 12.35
N TYR A 402 -20.85 2.17 11.67
CA TYR A 402 -21.32 1.46 10.48
C TYR A 402 -22.47 0.52 10.84
N ASP A 403 -23.47 0.48 9.97
CA ASP A 403 -24.54 -0.50 10.06
C ASP A 403 -24.16 -1.79 9.33
N ASN A 404 -24.79 -2.90 9.72
CA ASN A 404 -24.64 -4.23 9.11
C ASN A 404 -23.19 -4.72 9.04
N PHE A 405 -22.77 -5.52 10.03
CA PHE A 405 -21.47 -6.22 10.03
C PHE A 405 -21.58 -7.62 9.42
N VAL A 406 -22.03 -7.64 8.16
CA VAL A 406 -22.34 -8.86 7.41
C VAL A 406 -21.56 -8.86 6.09
N TRP A 407 -21.04 -10.02 5.71
CA TRP A 407 -20.31 -10.29 4.47
C TRP A 407 -20.86 -11.56 3.81
N GLU A 408 -22.08 -11.47 3.24
CA GLU A 408 -22.81 -12.64 2.70
C GLU A 408 -22.05 -13.33 1.55
N HIS A 409 -21.33 -12.56 0.73
CA HIS A 409 -20.47 -13.11 -0.33
C HIS A 409 -19.32 -13.94 0.24
N CYS A 410 -18.77 -13.57 1.40
CA CYS A 410 -17.77 -14.38 2.09
C CYS A 410 -18.36 -15.64 2.72
N GLU A 411 -19.63 -15.61 3.13
CA GLU A 411 -20.35 -16.82 3.53
C GLU A 411 -20.52 -17.80 2.37
N ALA A 412 -20.78 -17.30 1.16
CA ALA A 412 -20.78 -18.13 -0.04
C ALA A 412 -19.41 -18.77 -0.35
N GLU A 413 -18.32 -18.18 0.15
CA GLU A 413 -16.96 -18.76 0.09
C GLU A 413 -16.64 -19.73 1.24
N GLY A 414 -17.54 -19.87 2.23
CA GLY A 414 -17.36 -20.76 3.39
C GLY A 414 -16.88 -20.08 4.67
N TYR A 415 -16.78 -18.74 4.70
CA TYR A 415 -16.43 -18.00 5.91
C TYR A 415 -17.66 -17.68 6.77
N PRO A 416 -17.56 -17.56 8.10
CA PRO A 416 -18.70 -17.20 8.93
C PRO A 416 -19.29 -15.82 8.59
N THR A 417 -20.62 -15.67 8.69
CA THR A 417 -21.33 -14.40 8.52
C THR A 417 -20.84 -13.38 9.57
N GLY A 418 -19.99 -12.44 9.18
CA GLY A 418 -19.33 -11.52 10.12
C GLY A 418 -17.91 -11.93 10.53
N PHE A 419 -17.31 -12.95 9.92
CA PHE A 419 -15.94 -13.40 10.18
C PHE A 419 -15.65 -13.84 11.63
N ILE A 420 -16.70 -14.16 12.40
CA ILE A 420 -16.55 -14.73 13.75
C ILE A 420 -16.65 -16.25 13.64
N GLY A 421 -15.51 -16.95 13.69
CA GLY A 421 -15.45 -18.41 13.71
C GLY A 421 -15.00 -18.96 15.07
N ASP A 422 -15.30 -20.23 15.33
CA ASP A 422 -14.60 -20.98 16.39
C ASP A 422 -13.13 -21.13 15.96
N ARG A 423 -12.20 -20.88 16.89
CA ARG A 423 -10.74 -20.98 16.66
C ARG A 423 -10.26 -22.36 16.15
N ASP A 424 -11.15 -23.37 16.19
CA ASP A 424 -10.92 -24.75 15.74
C ASP A 424 -11.55 -25.05 14.37
N SER A 425 -12.18 -24.07 13.70
CA SER A 425 -12.66 -24.25 12.32
C SER A 425 -11.50 -24.04 11.35
N ASP A 426 -10.96 -25.17 10.87
CA ASP A 426 -10.08 -25.24 9.70
C ASP A 426 -10.88 -24.80 8.47
N ALA A 427 -11.13 -23.50 8.31
CA ALA A 427 -11.39 -22.96 6.99
C ALA A 427 -10.11 -23.22 6.19
N GLU A 428 -10.15 -24.20 5.28
CA GLU A 428 -9.02 -24.57 4.42
C GLU A 428 -8.50 -23.31 3.72
N ASN A 429 -7.40 -22.75 4.24
CA ASN A 429 -6.72 -21.61 3.66
C ASN A 429 -5.69 -22.16 2.67
N ASP A 430 -6.16 -22.61 1.51
CA ASP A 430 -5.32 -23.27 0.50
C ASP A 430 -4.37 -22.29 -0.24
N GLU A 431 -4.44 -20.98 0.01
CA GLU A 431 -3.69 -19.98 -0.77
C GLU A 431 -3.16 -18.83 0.10
N ALA A 432 -1.91 -18.92 0.55
CA ALA A 432 -1.22 -17.85 1.29
C ALA A 432 -1.12 -16.54 0.47
N SER A 433 -1.30 -15.38 1.12
CA SER A 433 -1.21 -14.08 0.45
C SER A 433 0.24 -13.66 0.22
N SER A 434 0.54 -13.05 -0.93
CA SER A 434 1.87 -12.47 -1.20
C SER A 434 2.17 -11.19 -0.42
N TRP A 435 1.16 -10.61 0.25
CA TRP A 435 1.28 -9.40 1.08
C TRP A 435 1.36 -9.70 2.57
N GLN A 436 1.09 -10.95 2.98
CA GLN A 436 1.34 -11.38 4.35
C GLN A 436 2.86 -11.54 4.55
N GLU A 437 3.47 -10.61 5.28
CA GLU A 437 4.68 -10.97 6.02
C GLU A 437 4.31 -12.10 6.98
N SER A 438 5.12 -13.15 7.05
CA SER A 438 4.86 -14.34 7.85
C SER A 438 4.74 -14.02 9.36
N SER A 439 3.56 -13.61 9.80
CA SER A 439 3.24 -13.46 11.22
C SER A 439 2.82 -14.80 11.82
N SER A 440 3.67 -15.83 11.72
CA SER A 440 3.73 -16.93 12.69
C SER A 440 4.67 -18.06 12.25
N SER A 441 5.51 -18.47 13.20
CA SER A 441 6.10 -19.81 13.37
C SER A 441 7.22 -20.23 12.42
N HIS A 442 8.29 -20.71 13.06
CA HIS A 442 9.30 -21.58 12.47
C HIS A 442 8.66 -22.72 11.68
N GLY A 443 8.60 -22.56 10.36
CA GLY A 443 8.39 -23.65 9.41
C GLY A 443 9.54 -23.59 8.41
N GLU A 444 10.51 -24.49 8.55
CA GLU A 444 11.56 -24.66 7.55
C GLU A 444 10.93 -24.93 6.17
N PRO A 445 11.49 -24.39 5.08
CA PRO A 445 11.05 -24.73 3.74
C PRO A 445 11.24 -26.24 3.50
N PRO A 446 10.41 -26.88 2.65
CA PRO A 446 10.53 -28.31 2.39
C PRO A 446 11.91 -28.62 1.82
N GLN A 447 12.72 -29.38 2.57
CA GLN A 447 13.94 -29.96 2.04
C GLN A 447 13.56 -31.07 1.06
N ASP A 448 13.65 -30.78 -0.24
CA ASP A 448 13.71 -31.81 -1.27
C ASP A 448 15.04 -32.58 -1.12
N SER A 449 14.97 -33.75 -0.49
CA SER A 449 16.09 -34.67 -0.38
C SER A 449 16.34 -35.38 -1.72
N LEU A 450 17.27 -34.87 -2.52
CA LEU A 450 17.97 -35.65 -3.53
C LEU A 450 19.26 -36.22 -2.92
N ALA A 451 19.28 -37.51 -2.60
CA ALA A 451 20.35 -38.46 -2.99
C ALA A 451 20.22 -39.82 -2.27
N GLU A 452 20.06 -40.85 -3.12
CA GLU A 452 20.76 -42.13 -3.10
C GLU A 452 20.58 -43.13 -1.94
N GLY A 453 20.06 -44.31 -2.31
CA GLY A 453 20.82 -45.54 -2.10
C GLY A 453 20.31 -46.53 -1.05
N GLU A 454 19.74 -47.64 -1.55
CA GLU A 454 19.75 -48.98 -0.94
C GLU A 454 19.23 -49.17 0.50
N ALA A 455 18.07 -49.82 0.64
CA ALA A 455 18.01 -51.25 0.98
C ALA A 455 16.60 -51.63 1.49
N ALA A 456 16.13 -52.75 0.95
CA ALA A 456 14.94 -53.48 1.34
C ALA A 456 14.81 -53.74 2.86
N HIS A 457 13.59 -53.60 3.42
CA HIS A 457 12.81 -54.75 3.90
C HIS A 457 11.46 -54.37 4.59
N ARG A 458 10.41 -55.05 4.11
CA ARG A 458 9.30 -55.70 4.86
C ARG A 458 8.29 -54.87 5.68
N ARG A 459 7.07 -54.88 5.12
CA ARG A 459 5.78 -55.37 5.69
C ARG A 459 5.35 -54.94 7.11
N ALA A 460 4.18 -54.29 7.12
CA ALA A 460 2.96 -54.63 7.86
C ALA A 460 3.05 -54.78 9.39
N VAL A 461 2.33 -53.91 10.12
CA VAL A 461 0.96 -54.12 10.61
C VAL A 461 0.25 -52.78 10.61
#